data_AF-A0AA47N8Y5-F1
#
_entry.id   AF-A0AA47N8Y5-F1
#
_cell.length_a   1.000
_cell.length_b   1.000
_cell.length_c   1.000
_cell.angle_alpha   90.00
_cell.angle_beta   90.00
_cell.angle_gamma   90.00
#
_symmetry.space_group_name_H-M   'P 1'
#
loop_
_entity.id
_entity.type
_entity.pdbx_description
1 polymer ?
#
loop_
_entity_poly.entity_id
_entity_poly.type
_entity_poly.pdbx_seq_one_letter_code
_entity_poly.pdbx_strand_id
1 'polypeptide(L)'
;MVGEDAGQTLQTQTYCEGLLGTSGSLLSERASTPTSGRALTMYRGRRGTLSPSGPCSAPPLLRRPTGTCGPKVVRACRGGNSRTRWWTPVVRDAVKLKKESYRTFLACGTPEAVGRYRQAKRSAAVAVAEAKTRTREEFGEAMENDFRTALKRFWTTIRHLTRGNSASPTLCKVETEYFEDLLNPTDTPSSKEAGPGDSGVGSPISGAEVAEVVRKLLGGRAPGVDEVRPEFLKALDIVGLSWLTRLCGIAWTSRAVPLDWQTGVVVPLFKKGDRRVCSNYRGITLLSLPGKIYSGVLERRVRWIVEPRIQEEQCGFRPGRGTVDQLYTLCRILEGAWEFAQPVHMCFVDLEKAFDRVPRGVLWGVLREYGVSDPLIRAVRSLYDWCQSLVRIAGNKSDLFPVRVGLRQGCPLSPILFIIFMDRISRCSQGVEGVRFGDIRIGSLLFADDVVLLASSDRELQLSLDRFAAE
;
A
#
# COMPACT_ATOMS: atom_id res chain seq x y z
N MET A 1 -20.48 17.73 -31.70
CA MET A 1 -19.48 18.41 -30.83
C MET A 1 -20.08 18.45 -29.44
N VAL A 2 -19.86 17.39 -28.67
CA VAL A 2 -20.26 17.23 -27.27
C VAL A 2 -19.00 16.67 -26.60
N GLY A 3 -18.41 17.44 -25.70
CA GLY A 3 -17.27 17.02 -24.89
C GLY A 3 -17.80 16.29 -23.66
N GLU A 4 -17.32 15.06 -23.45
CA GLU A 4 -17.57 14.28 -22.25
C GLU A 4 -16.67 14.77 -21.12
N ASP A 5 -17.29 15.19 -20.01
CA ASP A 5 -16.65 15.50 -18.73
C ASP A 5 -16.09 14.22 -18.09
N ALA A 6 -14.78 14.20 -17.83
CA ALA A 6 -14.14 13.15 -17.06
C ALA A 6 -14.24 13.47 -15.56
N GLY A 7 -15.34 13.03 -14.93
CA GLY A 7 -15.53 13.08 -13.49
C GLY A 7 -14.64 12.08 -12.75
N GLN A 8 -13.97 12.52 -11.69
CA GLN A 8 -13.29 11.63 -10.74
C GLN A 8 -14.32 10.66 -10.13
N THR A 9 -14.01 9.35 -10.18
CA THR A 9 -14.90 8.31 -9.65
C THR A 9 -14.70 8.19 -8.14
N LEU A 10 -15.54 8.87 -7.36
CA LEU A 10 -15.70 8.65 -5.92
C LEU A 10 -16.49 7.34 -5.69
N GLN A 11 -15.98 6.43 -4.86
CA GLN A 11 -16.77 5.30 -4.38
C GLN A 11 -17.48 5.69 -3.09
N THR A 12 -18.79 5.94 -3.18
CA THR A 12 -19.65 6.28 -2.03
C THR A 12 -20.30 5.02 -1.45
N GLN A 13 -20.19 4.81 -0.13
CA GLN A 13 -21.10 3.95 0.61
C GLN A 13 -22.06 4.80 1.44
N THR A 14 -23.30 4.93 0.96
CA THR A 14 -24.39 5.58 1.70
C THR A 14 -25.05 4.54 2.60
N TYR A 15 -24.99 4.73 3.91
CA TYR A 15 -25.82 3.98 4.85
C TYR A 15 -27.02 4.86 5.26
N CYS A 16 -28.21 4.48 4.80
CA CYS A 16 -29.48 4.99 5.31
C CYS A 16 -30.17 3.87 6.09
N GLU A 17 -30.08 3.87 7.43
CA GLU A 17 -31.01 3.09 8.26
C GLU A 17 -31.92 4.05 9.02
N GLY A 18 -33.13 4.24 8.47
CA GLY A 18 -34.26 4.75 9.22
C GLY A 18 -34.83 3.64 10.10
N LEU A 19 -34.53 3.66 11.40
CA LEU A 19 -35.21 2.81 12.37
C LEU A 19 -36.55 3.45 12.76
N LEU A 20 -37.59 3.17 11.97
CA LEU A 20 -38.98 3.32 12.40
C LEU A 20 -39.57 1.92 12.58
N GLY A 21 -39.85 1.56 13.84
CA GLY A 21 -40.42 0.27 14.22
C GLY A 21 -41.03 0.29 15.62
N THR A 22 -42.21 0.92 15.71
CA THR A 22 -43.38 0.62 16.56
C THR A 22 -43.20 -0.15 17.90
N SER A 23 -43.50 0.57 18.99
CA SER A 23 -44.38 0.21 20.14
C SER A 23 -44.17 -1.11 20.90
N GLY A 24 -43.92 -0.98 22.22
CA GLY A 24 -44.15 -2.06 23.20
C GLY A 24 -43.60 -1.74 24.59
N SER A 25 -44.46 -1.26 25.48
CA SER A 25 -44.25 -0.89 26.88
C SER A 25 -43.82 -2.04 27.82
N LEU A 26 -42.99 -1.75 28.85
CA LEU A 26 -43.25 -1.93 30.31
C LEU A 26 -41.99 -2.23 31.16
N LEU A 27 -41.89 -1.49 32.29
CA LEU A 27 -41.30 -1.81 33.61
C LEU A 27 -39.76 -1.90 33.72
N SER A 28 -39.07 -0.95 34.38
CA SER A 28 -38.91 -0.74 35.84
C SER A 28 -38.23 -1.91 36.57
N GLU A 29 -36.93 -1.80 36.90
CA GLU A 29 -36.41 -1.73 38.28
C GLU A 29 -34.86 -1.78 38.36
N ARG A 30 -34.38 -1.50 39.57
CA ARG A 30 -33.08 -0.98 40.01
C ARG A 30 -31.89 -1.95 40.04
N ALA A 31 -30.71 -1.32 39.92
CA ALA A 31 -29.47 -1.51 40.70
C ALA A 31 -28.58 -2.77 40.55
N SER A 32 -27.26 -2.47 40.67
CA SER A 32 -26.15 -3.28 41.23
C SER A 32 -25.03 -3.65 40.22
N THR A 33 -23.90 -2.94 40.32
CA THR A 33 -22.55 -3.42 39.99
C THR A 33 -21.99 -4.23 41.19
N PRO A 34 -20.77 -4.81 41.16
CA PRO A 34 -19.97 -5.41 40.07
C PRO A 34 -19.45 -6.83 40.44
N THR A 35 -18.96 -7.64 39.49
CA THR A 35 -17.61 -8.29 39.51
C THR A 35 -17.44 -9.39 38.45
N SER A 36 -16.20 -9.46 37.94
CA SER A 36 -15.46 -10.67 37.52
C SER A 36 -15.88 -11.44 36.25
N GLY A 37 -15.06 -11.28 35.20
CA GLY A 37 -14.23 -12.40 34.73
C GLY A 37 -14.80 -13.39 33.69
N ARG A 38 -14.22 -13.29 32.49
CA ARG A 38 -13.94 -14.35 31.49
C ARG A 38 -15.07 -14.87 30.56
N ALA A 39 -14.65 -14.92 29.29
CA ALA A 39 -14.96 -15.89 28.23
C ALA A 39 -16.33 -15.82 27.54
N LEU A 40 -16.39 -15.08 26.43
CA LEU A 40 -17.43 -15.26 25.41
C LEU A 40 -17.21 -16.59 24.67
N THR A 41 -18.12 -17.52 24.89
CA THR A 41 -18.30 -18.74 24.09
C THR A 41 -19.44 -18.51 23.10
N MET A 42 -19.20 -18.73 21.81
CA MET A 42 -20.20 -18.63 20.75
C MET A 42 -21.32 -19.67 20.93
N TYR A 43 -22.58 -19.24 20.88
CA TYR A 43 -23.74 -20.12 20.83
C TYR A 43 -24.16 -20.40 19.39
N ARG A 44 -24.41 -21.69 19.11
CA ARG A 44 -24.80 -22.27 17.82
C ARG A 44 -26.31 -22.58 17.90
N GLY A 45 -27.15 -21.91 17.12
CA GLY A 45 -28.60 -22.13 17.12
C GLY A 45 -29.00 -23.51 16.59
N ARG A 46 -29.70 -24.31 17.40
CA ARG A 46 -30.43 -25.54 17.01
C ARG A 46 -31.88 -25.18 16.65
N ARG A 47 -32.36 -25.69 15.51
CA ARG A 47 -33.78 -25.70 15.12
C ARG A 47 -34.52 -26.83 15.85
N GLY A 48 -35.74 -26.54 16.30
CA GLY A 48 -36.68 -27.50 16.87
C GLY A 48 -37.36 -28.40 15.81
N THR A 49 -37.90 -29.52 16.29
CA THR A 49 -38.55 -30.60 15.55
C THR A 49 -39.95 -30.89 16.12
N LEU A 50 -40.77 -31.61 15.32
CA LEU A 50 -42.04 -32.37 15.59
C LEU A 50 -43.28 -31.70 14.94
N SER A 51 -44.16 -32.35 14.17
CA SER A 51 -44.59 -33.77 14.07
C SER A 51 -45.47 -34.04 12.80
N PRO A 52 -45.97 -35.28 12.53
CA PRO A 52 -46.07 -35.92 11.19
C PRO A 52 -47.47 -36.38 10.70
N SER A 53 -47.57 -36.87 9.45
CA SER A 53 -48.44 -38.00 9.01
C SER A 53 -48.14 -38.46 7.57
N GLY A 54 -47.88 -39.77 7.36
CA GLY A 54 -47.59 -40.43 6.05
C GLY A 54 -48.83 -40.84 5.23
N PRO A 55 -48.78 -41.80 4.25
CA PRO A 55 -47.95 -43.02 4.26
C PRO A 55 -47.30 -43.50 2.92
N CYS A 56 -46.34 -44.41 3.15
CA CYS A 56 -45.72 -45.51 2.40
C CYS A 56 -46.07 -45.89 0.94
N SER A 57 -45.02 -46.18 0.17
CA SER A 57 -44.83 -47.52 -0.45
C SER A 57 -43.33 -47.83 -0.68
N ALA A 58 -42.93 -49.07 -0.39
CA ALA A 58 -41.63 -49.71 -0.68
C ALA A 58 -41.92 -51.09 -1.31
N PRO A 59 -41.01 -51.72 -2.07
CA PRO A 59 -40.10 -52.73 -1.47
C PRO A 59 -38.68 -52.82 -2.14
N PRO A 60 -37.77 -53.69 -1.65
CA PRO A 60 -36.32 -53.50 -1.67
C PRO A 60 -35.54 -54.44 -2.62
N LEU A 61 -34.31 -54.07 -2.98
CA LEU A 61 -33.26 -55.03 -3.37
C LEU A 61 -31.88 -54.59 -2.86
N LEU A 62 -31.35 -55.35 -1.90
CA LEU A 62 -29.98 -55.32 -1.40
C LEU A 62 -29.05 -56.11 -2.34
N ARG A 63 -27.88 -55.56 -2.69
CA ARG A 63 -26.69 -56.37 -3.01
C ARG A 63 -25.40 -55.62 -2.63
N ARG A 64 -24.59 -56.24 -1.76
CA ARG A 64 -23.21 -55.85 -1.45
C ARG A 64 -22.32 -56.08 -2.67
N PRO A 65 -21.35 -55.21 -2.99
CA PRO A 65 -20.34 -55.49 -4.01
C PRO A 65 -19.11 -56.19 -3.38
N THR A 66 -18.89 -57.45 -3.78
CA THR A 66 -17.57 -58.09 -3.82
C THR A 66 -16.94 -57.80 -5.17
N GLY A 67 -15.72 -57.25 -5.22
CA GLY A 67 -15.04 -57.01 -6.49
C GLY A 67 -13.64 -56.41 -6.30
N THR A 68 -12.67 -57.28 -6.40
CA THR A 68 -11.21 -57.07 -6.38
C THR A 68 -10.72 -55.99 -7.34
N CYS A 69 -9.67 -55.27 -6.92
CA CYS A 69 -8.98 -54.24 -7.68
C CYS A 69 -8.38 -54.81 -8.98
N GLY A 70 -8.82 -54.32 -10.14
CA GLY A 70 -8.17 -54.59 -11.43
C GLY A 70 -6.93 -53.69 -11.65
N PRO A 71 -5.86 -54.18 -12.28
CA PRO A 71 -4.65 -53.40 -12.54
C PRO A 71 -4.92 -52.32 -13.61
N LYS A 72 -4.50 -51.07 -13.32
CA LYS A 72 -4.51 -49.99 -14.30
C LYS A 72 -3.40 -50.20 -15.33
N VAL A 73 -3.81 -50.58 -16.54
CA VAL A 73 -2.98 -50.53 -17.76
C VAL A 73 -2.65 -49.07 -18.07
N VAL A 74 -1.36 -48.73 -18.12
CA VAL A 74 -0.88 -47.43 -18.61
C VAL A 74 -0.91 -47.46 -20.13
N ARG A 75 -1.92 -46.83 -20.73
CA ARG A 75 -2.00 -46.62 -22.18
C ARG A 75 -1.47 -45.23 -22.55
N ALA A 76 -0.88 -45.15 -23.74
CA ALA A 76 -0.04 -44.08 -24.25
C ALA A 76 -0.71 -42.70 -24.43
N CYS A 77 0.16 -41.69 -24.33
CA CYS A 77 0.13 -40.31 -24.83
C CYS A 77 -1.18 -39.76 -25.44
N ARG A 78 -1.85 -38.86 -24.72
CA ARG A 78 -2.59 -37.72 -25.28
C ARG A 78 -2.43 -36.49 -24.37
N GLY A 79 -1.97 -35.38 -24.95
CA GLY A 79 -1.94 -34.04 -24.34
C GLY A 79 -0.72 -33.74 -23.46
N GLY A 80 0.20 -32.90 -23.97
CA GLY A 80 1.39 -32.45 -23.24
C GLY A 80 1.04 -31.73 -21.94
N ASN A 81 1.47 -32.30 -20.81
CA ASN A 81 1.33 -31.67 -19.50
C ASN A 81 2.34 -30.52 -19.38
N SER A 82 1.89 -29.31 -19.05
CA SER A 82 2.76 -28.12 -18.90
C SER A 82 3.83 -28.29 -17.82
N ARG A 83 3.64 -29.25 -16.91
CA ARG A 83 4.54 -29.58 -15.80
C ARG A 83 5.88 -30.23 -16.19
N THR A 84 6.04 -30.67 -17.45
CA THR A 84 7.21 -31.50 -17.87
C THR A 84 7.91 -31.00 -19.13
N ARG A 85 7.78 -29.71 -19.48
CA ARG A 85 8.41 -29.16 -20.70
C ARG A 85 9.94 -29.24 -20.68
N TRP A 86 10.56 -29.16 -19.50
CA TRP A 86 12.01 -29.35 -19.30
C TRP A 86 12.45 -30.83 -19.33
N TRP A 87 11.53 -31.80 -19.42
CA TRP A 87 11.83 -33.23 -19.44
C TRP A 87 12.15 -33.72 -20.86
N THR A 88 13.29 -33.27 -21.38
CA THR A 88 13.77 -33.58 -22.74
C THR A 88 14.37 -34.99 -22.83
N PRO A 89 14.56 -35.54 -24.06
CA PRO A 89 15.28 -36.81 -24.25
C PRO A 89 16.66 -36.81 -23.59
N VAL A 90 17.41 -35.70 -23.70
CA VAL A 90 18.73 -35.51 -23.08
C VAL A 90 18.68 -35.66 -21.55
N VAL A 91 17.70 -35.04 -20.88
CA VAL A 91 17.51 -35.17 -19.43
C VAL A 91 17.12 -36.59 -19.05
N ARG A 92 16.26 -37.23 -19.84
CA ARG A 92 15.81 -38.61 -19.61
C ARG A 92 16.97 -39.59 -19.66
N ASP A 93 17.83 -39.46 -20.67
CA ASP A 93 18.97 -40.35 -20.89
C ASP A 93 20.03 -40.15 -19.80
N ALA A 94 20.31 -38.91 -19.40
CA ALA A 94 21.21 -38.62 -18.29
C ALA A 94 20.70 -39.17 -16.94
N VAL A 95 19.40 -39.07 -16.67
CA VAL A 95 18.78 -39.64 -15.45
C VAL A 95 18.75 -41.17 -15.51
N LYS A 96 18.57 -41.76 -16.70
CA LYS A 96 18.64 -43.21 -16.91
C LYS A 96 20.04 -43.74 -16.61
N LEU A 97 21.07 -43.11 -17.19
CA LEU A 97 22.48 -43.44 -16.96
C LEU A 97 22.88 -43.31 -15.48
N LYS A 98 22.37 -42.28 -14.79
CA LYS A 98 22.54 -42.13 -13.33
C LYS A 98 21.95 -43.31 -12.56
N LYS A 99 20.74 -43.76 -12.93
CA LYS A 99 20.06 -44.89 -12.25
C LYS A 99 20.77 -46.21 -12.51
N GLU A 100 21.25 -46.43 -13.73
CA GLU A 100 22.03 -47.62 -14.11
C GLU A 100 23.36 -47.65 -13.34
N SER A 101 24.10 -46.53 -13.34
CA SER A 101 25.36 -46.41 -12.60
C SER A 101 25.18 -46.60 -11.09
N TYR A 102 24.04 -46.17 -10.53
CA TYR A 102 23.70 -46.39 -9.13
C TYR A 102 23.45 -47.86 -8.80
N ARG A 103 22.77 -48.60 -9.69
CA ARG A 103 22.56 -50.05 -9.53
C ARG A 103 23.89 -50.81 -9.59
N THR A 104 24.78 -50.45 -10.51
CA THR A 104 26.11 -51.05 -10.61
C THR A 104 26.96 -50.74 -9.37
N PHE A 105 26.87 -49.51 -8.84
CA PHE A 105 27.51 -49.15 -7.57
C PHE A 105 27.02 -50.03 -6.41
N LEU A 106 25.70 -50.22 -6.28
CA LEU A 106 25.12 -51.06 -5.22
C LEU A 106 25.49 -52.54 -5.35
N ALA A 107 25.69 -53.03 -6.58
CA ALA A 107 26.00 -54.44 -6.83
C ALA A 107 27.46 -54.82 -6.57
N CYS A 108 28.41 -53.96 -6.93
CA CYS A 108 29.84 -54.31 -6.92
C CYS A 108 30.68 -53.52 -5.91
N GLY A 109 30.21 -52.37 -5.42
CA GLY A 109 30.89 -51.57 -4.39
C GLY A 109 32.29 -51.04 -4.76
N THR A 110 32.76 -51.22 -5.99
CA THR A 110 34.15 -50.91 -6.38
C THR A 110 34.39 -49.40 -6.51
N PRO A 111 35.64 -48.93 -6.28
CA PRO A 111 36.00 -47.51 -6.41
C PRO A 111 35.66 -46.92 -7.79
N GLU A 112 35.80 -47.71 -8.86
CA GLU A 112 35.45 -47.31 -10.22
C GLU A 112 33.94 -47.14 -10.43
N ALA A 113 33.12 -48.03 -9.85
CA ALA A 113 31.67 -47.92 -9.91
C ALA A 113 31.16 -46.69 -9.14
N VAL A 114 31.82 -46.34 -8.02
CA VAL A 114 31.58 -45.09 -7.27
C VAL A 114 31.92 -43.86 -8.14
N GLY A 115 33.07 -43.88 -8.82
CA GLY A 115 33.51 -42.81 -9.71
C GLY A 115 32.50 -42.58 -10.85
N ARG A 116 32.08 -43.66 -11.53
CA ARG A 116 31.09 -43.62 -12.62
C ARG A 116 29.73 -43.09 -12.15
N TYR A 117 29.24 -43.51 -10.98
CA TYR A 117 28.00 -42.96 -10.42
C TYR A 117 28.11 -41.47 -10.09
N ARG A 118 29.22 -41.01 -9.49
CA ARG A 118 29.44 -39.59 -9.18
C ARG A 118 29.46 -38.73 -10.44
N GLN A 119 30.09 -39.21 -11.51
CA GLN A 119 30.10 -38.53 -12.80
C GLN A 119 28.70 -38.47 -13.41
N ALA A 120 28.00 -39.61 -13.52
CA ALA A 120 26.63 -39.65 -14.04
C ALA A 120 25.63 -38.81 -13.21
N LYS A 121 25.81 -38.74 -11.88
CA LYS A 121 25.02 -37.88 -11.00
C LYS A 121 25.24 -36.39 -11.30
N ARG A 122 26.49 -35.96 -11.53
CA ARG A 122 26.82 -34.58 -11.90
C ARG A 122 26.27 -34.22 -13.27
N SER A 123 26.49 -35.06 -14.27
CA SER A 123 25.97 -34.85 -15.64
C SER A 123 24.44 -34.77 -15.66
N ALA A 124 23.74 -35.63 -14.91
CA ALA A 124 22.29 -35.54 -14.78
C ALA A 124 21.83 -34.27 -14.07
N ALA A 125 22.57 -33.79 -13.06
CA ALA A 125 22.25 -32.53 -12.38
C ALA A 125 22.42 -31.32 -13.30
N VAL A 126 23.51 -31.28 -14.08
CA VAL A 126 23.78 -30.21 -15.07
C VAL A 126 22.71 -30.21 -16.16
N ALA A 127 22.43 -31.37 -16.78
CA ALA A 127 21.41 -31.47 -17.82
C ALA A 127 20.02 -31.04 -17.34
N VAL A 128 19.65 -31.37 -16.09
CA VAL A 128 18.39 -30.92 -15.49
C VAL A 128 18.39 -29.41 -15.24
N ALA A 129 19.51 -28.84 -14.78
CA ALA A 129 19.62 -27.42 -14.53
C ALA A 129 19.51 -26.62 -15.84
N GLU A 130 20.28 -26.98 -16.86
CA GLU A 130 20.26 -26.33 -18.17
C GLU A 130 18.89 -26.42 -18.85
N ALA A 131 18.25 -27.59 -18.83
CA ALA A 131 16.93 -27.77 -19.41
C ALA A 131 15.85 -26.94 -18.70
N LYS A 132 15.96 -26.77 -17.38
CA LYS A 132 15.06 -25.90 -16.60
C LYS A 132 15.30 -24.43 -16.92
N THR A 133 16.55 -24.00 -17.05
CA THR A 133 16.92 -22.62 -17.41
C THR A 133 16.39 -22.27 -18.80
N ARG A 134 16.66 -23.11 -19.81
CA ARG A 134 16.19 -22.88 -21.19
C ARG A 134 14.66 -22.82 -21.28
N THR A 135 13.96 -23.74 -20.60
CA THR A 135 12.49 -23.71 -20.54
C THR A 135 11.96 -22.44 -19.89
N ARG A 136 12.71 -21.84 -18.95
CA ARG A 136 12.35 -20.58 -18.27
C ARG A 136 12.57 -19.37 -19.18
N GLU A 137 13.65 -19.36 -19.97
CA GLU A 137 13.95 -18.31 -20.96
C GLU A 137 12.94 -18.32 -22.10
N GLU A 138 12.68 -19.47 -22.73
CA GLU A 138 11.65 -19.61 -23.78
C GLU A 138 10.25 -19.23 -23.28
N PHE A 139 9.96 -19.50 -22.00
CA PHE A 139 8.70 -19.07 -21.38
C PHE A 139 8.67 -17.55 -21.14
N GLY A 140 9.80 -16.94 -20.78
CA GLY A 140 9.96 -15.50 -20.64
C GLY A 140 9.71 -14.78 -21.96
N GLU A 141 10.35 -15.22 -23.04
CA GLU A 141 10.22 -14.65 -24.39
C GLU A 141 8.81 -14.83 -24.97
N ALA A 142 8.21 -16.02 -24.81
CA ALA A 142 6.83 -16.26 -25.24
C ALA A 142 5.80 -15.40 -24.46
N MET A 143 6.13 -15.01 -23.22
CA MET A 143 5.28 -14.13 -22.41
C MET A 143 5.44 -12.65 -22.76
N GLU A 144 6.61 -12.22 -23.22
CA GLU A 144 6.83 -10.84 -23.72
C GLU A 144 5.97 -10.54 -24.96
N ASN A 145 5.73 -11.54 -25.82
CA ASN A 145 4.96 -11.36 -27.05
C ASN A 145 3.43 -11.40 -26.88
N ASP A 146 2.90 -11.90 -25.76
CA ASP A 146 1.47 -12.23 -25.62
C ASP A 146 0.85 -11.79 -24.26
N PHE A 147 1.45 -10.77 -23.63
CA PHE A 147 1.11 -10.36 -22.26
C PHE A 147 -0.30 -9.76 -22.11
N ARG A 148 -0.83 -9.12 -23.17
CA ARG A 148 -2.16 -8.47 -23.14
C ARG A 148 -3.31 -9.48 -23.09
N THR A 149 -3.14 -10.67 -23.67
CA THR A 149 -4.21 -11.65 -23.89
C THR A 149 -4.27 -12.74 -22.81
N ALA A 150 -3.17 -12.95 -22.05
CA ALA A 150 -2.99 -14.13 -21.21
C ALA A 150 -2.73 -13.86 -19.70
N LEU A 151 -3.27 -12.76 -19.14
CA LEU A 151 -3.08 -12.33 -17.74
C LEU A 151 -3.36 -13.45 -16.71
N LYS A 152 -4.43 -14.23 -16.89
CA LYS A 152 -4.79 -15.34 -15.99
C LYS A 152 -3.75 -16.48 -15.98
N ARG A 153 -3.10 -16.78 -17.11
CA ARG A 153 -2.11 -17.86 -17.23
C ARG A 153 -0.75 -17.45 -16.64
N PHE A 154 -0.32 -16.21 -16.88
CA PHE A 154 0.89 -15.60 -16.31
C PHE A 154 0.91 -15.77 -14.78
N TRP A 155 -0.14 -15.28 -14.13
CA TRP A 155 -0.17 -15.22 -12.68
C TRP A 155 -0.46 -16.55 -11.97
N THR A 156 -1.05 -17.53 -12.66
CA THR A 156 -1.22 -18.88 -12.09
C THR A 156 0.12 -19.60 -12.02
N THR A 157 1.04 -19.26 -12.91
CA THR A 157 2.40 -19.81 -12.97
C THR A 157 3.34 -19.10 -12.00
N ILE A 158 3.27 -17.76 -11.88
CA ILE A 158 4.03 -16.96 -10.91
C ILE A 158 3.75 -17.38 -9.46
N ARG A 159 2.49 -17.75 -9.15
CA ARG A 159 2.06 -18.19 -7.81
C ARG A 159 2.76 -19.47 -7.32
N HIS A 160 3.28 -20.28 -8.24
CA HIS A 160 4.06 -21.48 -7.92
C HIS A 160 5.58 -21.25 -7.86
N LEU A 161 6.05 -20.09 -8.33
CA LEU A 161 7.48 -19.72 -8.38
C LEU A 161 7.95 -18.94 -7.14
N THR A 162 7.03 -18.39 -6.34
CA THR A 162 7.35 -17.50 -5.20
C THR A 162 7.88 -18.21 -3.96
N ARG A 163 8.09 -19.53 -3.99
CA ARG A 163 8.86 -20.25 -2.97
C ARG A 163 10.32 -20.37 -3.42
N GLY A 164 11.02 -19.24 -3.32
CA GLY A 164 12.47 -19.23 -3.14
C GLY A 164 13.37 -18.88 -4.33
N ASN A 165 12.95 -18.09 -5.33
CA ASN A 165 13.91 -17.48 -6.27
C ASN A 165 13.37 -16.25 -7.05
N SER A 166 14.32 -15.45 -7.54
CA SER A 166 14.21 -14.20 -8.32
C SER A 166 12.92 -14.02 -9.16
N ALA A 167 12.30 -12.84 -9.00
CA ALA A 167 11.16 -12.42 -9.81
C ALA A 167 11.54 -12.28 -11.29
N SER A 168 10.59 -12.53 -12.20
CA SER A 168 10.80 -12.37 -13.64
C SER A 168 11.04 -10.89 -14.00
N PRO A 169 11.96 -10.55 -14.91
CA PRO A 169 12.14 -9.18 -15.42
C PRO A 169 10.83 -8.54 -15.92
N THR A 170 9.93 -9.35 -16.47
CA THR A 170 8.59 -8.94 -16.93
C THR A 170 7.73 -8.35 -15.82
N LEU A 171 7.81 -8.88 -14.59
CA LEU A 171 7.05 -8.34 -13.45
C LEU A 171 7.58 -6.95 -13.07
N CYS A 172 8.89 -6.76 -13.18
CA CYS A 172 9.54 -5.48 -12.93
C CYS A 172 9.06 -4.42 -13.93
N LYS A 173 9.00 -4.76 -15.22
CA LYS A 173 8.48 -3.86 -16.26
C LYS A 173 7.02 -3.47 -16.01
N VAL A 174 6.13 -4.44 -15.76
CA VAL A 174 4.69 -4.19 -15.54
C VAL A 174 4.43 -3.31 -14.33
N GLU A 175 5.15 -3.51 -13.22
CA GLU A 175 5.01 -2.63 -12.05
C GLU A 175 5.63 -1.25 -12.29
N THR A 176 6.67 -1.14 -13.11
CA THR A 176 7.27 0.16 -13.50
C THR A 176 6.28 0.98 -14.30
N GLU A 177 5.70 0.44 -15.37
CA GLU A 177 4.67 1.11 -16.19
C GLU A 177 3.50 1.58 -15.31
N TYR A 178 3.02 0.71 -14.41
CA TYR A 178 1.95 1.06 -13.49
C TYR A 178 2.28 2.26 -12.58
N PHE A 179 3.47 2.28 -11.96
CA PHE A 179 3.86 3.38 -11.08
C PHE A 179 4.22 4.64 -11.86
N GLU A 180 4.74 4.52 -13.07
CA GLU A 180 5.00 5.65 -13.97
C GLU A 180 3.69 6.33 -14.37
N ASP A 181 2.67 5.57 -14.78
CA ASP A 181 1.34 6.09 -15.12
C ASP A 181 0.66 6.72 -13.90
N LEU A 182 0.73 6.06 -12.73
CA LEU A 182 0.13 6.56 -11.49
C LEU A 182 0.73 7.90 -11.06
N LEU A 183 2.04 8.08 -11.23
CA LEU A 183 2.79 9.24 -10.76
C LEU A 183 2.98 10.33 -11.83
N ASN A 184 2.46 10.11 -13.04
CA ASN A 184 2.50 11.05 -14.16
C ASN A 184 1.19 11.02 -14.99
N PRO A 185 0.04 11.37 -14.40
CA PRO A 185 -1.22 11.44 -15.14
C PRO A 185 -1.18 12.50 -16.25
N THR A 186 -1.77 12.16 -17.41
CA THR A 186 -1.74 12.96 -18.65
C THR A 186 -2.43 14.32 -18.51
N ASP A 187 -3.40 14.44 -17.61
CA ASP A 187 -4.25 15.63 -17.46
C ASP A 187 -3.69 16.68 -16.48
N THR A 188 -2.38 16.67 -16.21
CA THR A 188 -1.79 17.60 -15.24
C THR A 188 -1.79 19.03 -15.79
N PRO A 189 -2.54 19.99 -15.21
CA PRO A 189 -2.52 21.36 -15.67
C PRO A 189 -1.14 21.97 -15.40
N SER A 190 -0.49 22.46 -16.46
CA SER A 190 0.70 23.29 -16.37
C SER A 190 0.32 24.63 -15.74
N SER A 191 0.34 24.72 -14.41
CA SER A 191 0.21 26.01 -13.72
C SER A 191 1.51 26.81 -13.90
N LYS A 192 1.46 27.85 -14.74
CA LYS A 192 2.47 28.91 -14.74
C LYS A 192 2.17 29.84 -13.57
N GLU A 193 2.99 29.81 -12.53
CA GLU A 193 2.93 30.81 -11.45
C GLU A 193 3.92 31.95 -11.68
N ALA A 194 3.51 33.15 -11.24
CA ALA A 194 4.26 34.40 -11.25
C ALA A 194 5.52 34.35 -10.34
N GLY A 195 6.54 35.10 -10.72
CA GLY A 195 7.83 35.13 -10.06
C GLY A 195 7.77 35.60 -8.59
N PRO A 196 8.64 35.07 -7.70
CA PRO A 196 8.59 35.37 -6.28
C PRO A 196 9.15 36.77 -5.98
N GLY A 197 8.44 37.50 -5.11
CA GLY A 197 8.98 38.68 -4.43
C GLY A 197 10.11 38.27 -3.50
N ASP A 198 11.24 38.97 -3.58
CA ASP A 198 12.40 38.74 -2.73
C ASP A 198 12.18 39.39 -1.36
N SER A 199 12.03 38.56 -0.32
CA SER A 199 12.01 39.03 1.07
C SER A 199 12.50 37.92 2.01
N GLY A 200 13.79 37.97 2.35
CA GLY A 200 14.37 37.29 3.51
C GLY A 200 15.16 36.01 3.22
N VAL A 201 16.42 35.98 3.67
CA VAL A 201 17.18 34.73 3.83
C VAL A 201 16.68 34.08 5.12
N GLY A 202 15.95 32.96 5.02
CA GLY A 202 15.48 32.23 6.19
C GLY A 202 16.64 31.72 7.06
N SER A 203 16.36 31.43 8.34
CA SER A 203 17.39 31.03 9.30
C SER A 203 18.21 29.81 8.82
N PRO A 204 19.54 29.80 9.01
CA PRO A 204 20.37 28.66 8.60
C PRO A 204 20.01 27.40 9.38
N ILE A 205 20.33 26.23 8.82
CA ILE A 205 20.13 24.94 9.49
C ILE A 205 21.16 24.76 10.60
N SER A 206 20.67 24.52 11.82
CA SER A 206 21.51 24.31 12.99
C SER A 206 21.94 22.85 13.15
N GLY A 207 23.10 22.63 13.77
CA GLY A 207 23.57 21.27 14.10
C GLY A 207 22.65 20.55 15.09
N ALA A 208 22.01 21.28 16.00
CA ALA A 208 21.05 20.74 16.95
C ALA A 208 19.81 20.15 16.24
N GLU A 209 19.29 20.86 15.22
CA GLU A 209 18.23 20.33 14.37
C GLU A 209 18.66 19.00 13.75
N VAL A 210 19.81 18.96 13.07
CA VAL A 210 20.29 17.76 12.38
C VAL A 210 20.49 16.60 13.35
N ALA A 211 21.16 16.84 14.48
CA ALA A 211 21.42 15.83 15.50
C ALA A 211 20.12 15.20 16.05
N GLU A 212 19.08 16.00 16.27
CA GLU A 212 17.80 15.47 16.75
C GLU A 212 17.11 14.56 15.72
N VAL A 213 17.17 14.90 14.43
CA VAL A 213 16.62 14.03 13.37
C VAL A 213 17.40 12.73 13.27
N VAL A 214 18.73 12.79 13.32
CA VAL A 214 19.60 11.61 13.30
C VAL A 214 19.28 10.68 14.48
N ARG A 215 19.11 11.23 15.68
CA ARG A 215 18.73 10.47 16.89
C ARG A 215 17.39 9.76 16.72
N LYS A 216 16.41 10.43 16.09
CA LYS A 216 15.05 9.91 15.84
C LYS A 216 14.98 8.90 14.69
N LEU A 217 16.04 8.70 13.90
CA LEU A 217 16.05 7.66 12.86
C LEU A 217 15.72 6.29 13.47
N LEU A 218 15.00 5.44 12.75
CA LEU A 218 14.73 4.08 13.21
C LEU A 218 15.79 3.14 12.63
N GLY A 219 16.35 2.28 13.48
CA GLY A 219 17.27 1.22 13.04
C GLY A 219 16.54 0.10 12.30
N GLY A 220 17.31 -0.76 11.60
CA GLY A 220 16.81 -1.90 10.84
C GLY A 220 15.97 -1.53 9.62
N ARG A 221 16.03 -0.28 9.16
CA ARG A 221 15.27 0.19 8.00
C ARG A 221 16.06 -0.01 6.70
N ALA A 222 15.34 -0.27 5.61
CA ALA A 222 15.94 -0.45 4.30
C ALA A 222 16.55 0.87 3.79
N PRO A 223 17.73 0.82 3.16
CA PRO A 223 18.36 2.00 2.59
C PRO A 223 17.73 2.39 1.25
N GLY A 224 17.99 3.64 0.83
CA GLY A 224 17.59 4.18 -0.46
C GLY A 224 18.56 3.80 -1.58
N VAL A 225 18.76 4.72 -2.53
CA VAL A 225 19.69 4.55 -3.66
C VAL A 225 21.15 4.51 -3.22
N ASP A 226 21.44 5.15 -2.09
CA ASP A 226 22.77 5.33 -1.51
C ASP A 226 23.27 4.09 -0.75
N GLU A 227 22.38 3.13 -0.50
CA GLU A 227 22.66 1.89 0.24
C GLU A 227 23.17 2.13 1.69
N VAL A 228 23.08 3.38 2.18
CA VAL A 228 23.49 3.78 3.53
C VAL A 228 22.38 3.45 4.53
N ARG A 229 22.75 2.68 5.55
CA ARG A 229 21.80 2.31 6.62
C ARG A 229 21.75 3.34 7.75
N PRO A 230 20.62 3.46 8.46
CA PRO A 230 20.46 4.39 9.58
C PRO A 230 21.52 4.27 10.67
N GLU A 231 22.03 3.06 10.91
CA GLU A 231 23.02 2.78 11.96
C GLU A 231 24.32 3.55 11.73
N PHE A 232 24.74 3.71 10.46
CA PHE A 232 25.97 4.44 10.14
C PHE A 232 25.87 5.91 10.55
N LEU A 233 24.74 6.55 10.28
CA LEU A 233 24.57 7.97 10.62
C LEU A 233 24.36 8.18 12.13
N LYS A 234 23.77 7.20 12.81
CA LYS A 234 23.64 7.22 14.28
C LYS A 234 24.97 7.03 15.00
N ALA A 235 25.92 6.33 14.38
CA ALA A 235 27.26 6.11 14.91
C ALA A 235 28.23 7.27 14.63
N LEU A 236 27.78 8.31 13.93
CA LEU A 236 28.62 9.48 13.67
C LEU A 236 28.94 10.23 14.96
N ASP A 237 30.18 10.66 15.05
CA ASP A 237 30.66 11.56 16.09
C ASP A 237 30.28 13.02 15.77
N ILE A 238 30.76 13.94 16.61
CA ILE A 238 30.52 15.39 16.46
C ILE A 238 31.03 15.88 15.09
N VAL A 239 32.17 15.36 14.63
CA VAL A 239 32.75 15.72 13.33
C VAL A 239 31.83 15.26 12.21
N GLY A 240 31.38 14.00 12.22
CA GLY A 240 30.44 13.48 11.23
C GLY A 240 29.11 14.25 11.18
N LEU A 241 28.55 14.60 12.35
CA LEU A 241 27.35 15.44 12.42
C LEU A 241 27.59 16.85 11.86
N SER A 242 28.79 17.42 12.04
CA SER A 242 29.14 18.73 11.47
C SER A 242 29.16 18.69 9.94
N TRP A 243 29.64 17.59 9.33
CA TRP A 243 29.61 17.39 7.89
C TRP A 243 28.19 17.27 7.35
N LEU A 244 27.33 16.49 8.00
CA LEU A 244 25.91 16.41 7.64
C LEU A 244 25.20 17.75 7.76
N THR A 245 25.52 18.52 8.81
CA THR A 245 24.97 19.86 9.03
C THR A 245 25.40 20.81 7.93
N ARG A 246 26.69 20.80 7.56
CA ARG A 246 27.22 21.58 6.44
C ARG A 246 26.53 21.19 5.13
N LEU A 247 26.32 19.90 4.88
CA LEU A 247 25.63 19.42 3.68
C LEU A 247 24.18 19.94 3.61
N CYS A 248 23.44 19.86 4.73
CA CYS A 248 22.09 20.45 4.83
C CYS A 248 22.12 21.97 4.63
N GLY A 249 23.11 22.67 5.20
CA GLY A 249 23.29 24.11 5.05
C GLY A 249 23.59 24.54 3.61
N ILE A 250 24.40 23.76 2.90
CA ILE A 250 24.65 23.97 1.47
C ILE A 250 23.35 23.80 0.69
N ALA A 251 22.59 22.72 0.93
CA ALA A 251 21.30 22.50 0.26
C ALA A 251 20.29 23.63 0.53
N TRP A 252 20.24 24.12 1.77
CA TRP A 252 19.39 25.24 2.18
C TRP A 252 19.76 26.55 1.46
N THR A 253 21.04 26.88 1.40
CA THR A 253 21.54 28.14 0.83
C THR A 253 21.56 28.15 -0.69
N SER A 254 21.98 27.04 -1.31
CA SER A 254 22.01 26.88 -2.77
C SER A 254 20.62 26.70 -3.38
N ARG A 255 19.63 26.32 -2.56
CA ARG A 255 18.26 25.96 -2.98
C ARG A 255 18.23 24.76 -3.94
N ALA A 256 19.28 23.95 -3.92
CA ALA A 256 19.44 22.76 -4.74
C ALA A 256 19.93 21.60 -3.88
N VAL A 257 19.48 20.40 -4.21
CA VAL A 257 19.87 19.16 -3.51
C VAL A 257 20.56 18.22 -4.49
N PRO A 258 21.42 17.30 -4.01
CA PRO A 258 21.98 16.24 -4.84
C PRO A 258 20.88 15.41 -5.51
N LEU A 259 21.17 14.89 -6.71
CA LEU A 259 20.24 14.04 -7.46
C LEU A 259 19.79 12.83 -6.63
N ASP A 260 20.69 12.20 -5.87
CA ASP A 260 20.39 11.07 -4.98
C ASP A 260 19.30 11.38 -3.94
N TRP A 261 19.06 12.66 -3.60
CA TRP A 261 18.01 13.07 -2.66
C TRP A 261 16.65 13.23 -3.35
N GLN A 262 16.68 13.41 -4.67
CA GLN A 262 15.51 13.49 -5.54
C GLN A 262 15.13 12.11 -6.10
N THR A 263 16.05 11.15 -6.11
CA THR A 263 15.80 9.78 -6.54
C THR A 263 15.21 8.90 -5.44
N GLY A 264 14.05 8.29 -5.70
CA GLY A 264 13.39 7.35 -4.81
C GLY A 264 13.41 5.90 -5.32
N VAL A 265 13.56 4.93 -4.42
CA VAL A 265 13.37 3.50 -4.74
C VAL A 265 11.98 3.08 -4.27
N VAL A 266 11.06 2.89 -5.21
CA VAL A 266 9.70 2.41 -4.94
C VAL A 266 9.73 0.90 -4.72
N VAL A 267 9.31 0.48 -3.54
CA VAL A 267 9.13 -0.93 -3.17
C VAL A 267 7.63 -1.20 -3.00
N PRO A 268 7.01 -1.95 -3.92
CA PRO A 268 5.61 -2.32 -3.81
C PRO A 268 5.39 -3.32 -2.67
N LEU A 269 4.47 -2.97 -1.76
CA LEU A 269 4.03 -3.79 -0.64
C LEU A 269 2.58 -4.21 -0.86
N PHE A 270 2.32 -5.51 -0.82
CA PHE A 270 0.97 -6.03 -1.01
C PHE A 270 0.03 -5.55 0.10
N LYS A 271 -1.08 -4.89 -0.26
CA LYS A 271 -2.10 -4.35 0.67
C LYS A 271 -3.25 -5.33 0.89
N LYS A 272 -4.03 -5.65 -0.14
CA LYS A 272 -5.24 -6.51 -0.05
C LYS A 272 -5.63 -7.07 -1.42
N GLY A 273 -6.57 -8.03 -1.47
CA GLY A 273 -7.17 -8.50 -2.73
C GLY A 273 -6.29 -9.48 -3.52
N ASP A 274 -6.36 -9.41 -4.85
CA ASP A 274 -5.57 -10.31 -5.71
C ASP A 274 -4.15 -9.76 -5.91
N ARG A 275 -3.14 -10.60 -5.59
CA ARG A 275 -1.70 -10.29 -5.72
C ARG A 275 -1.25 -10.06 -7.16
N ARG A 276 -2.16 -10.21 -8.12
CA ARG A 276 -1.97 -10.11 -9.56
C ARG A 276 -2.24 -8.72 -10.11
N VAL A 277 -2.87 -7.88 -9.30
CA VAL A 277 -3.32 -6.55 -9.72
C VAL A 277 -2.40 -5.52 -9.07
N CYS A 278 -1.74 -4.68 -9.87
CA CYS A 278 -0.77 -3.71 -9.36
C CYS A 278 -1.41 -2.69 -8.40
N SER A 279 -2.68 -2.31 -8.61
CA SER A 279 -3.42 -1.42 -7.70
C SER A 279 -3.65 -1.96 -6.29
N ASN A 280 -3.45 -3.26 -6.09
CA ASN A 280 -3.51 -3.91 -4.77
C ASN A 280 -2.19 -3.80 -3.98
N TYR A 281 -1.16 -3.18 -4.57
CA TYR A 281 0.10 -2.89 -3.92
C TYR A 281 0.20 -1.42 -3.55
N ARG A 282 0.86 -1.15 -2.43
CA ARG A 282 1.22 0.19 -1.98
C ARG A 282 2.70 0.41 -2.28
N GLY A 283 3.04 1.40 -3.10
CA GLY A 283 4.42 1.77 -3.37
C GLY A 283 5.02 2.55 -2.21
N ILE A 284 5.99 1.97 -1.50
CA ILE A 284 6.77 2.71 -0.48
C ILE A 284 8.06 3.22 -1.12
N THR A 285 8.26 4.53 -1.10
CA THR A 285 9.47 5.17 -1.59
C THR A 285 10.55 5.18 -0.51
N LEU A 286 11.69 4.56 -0.80
CA LEU A 286 12.90 4.64 0.00
C LEU A 286 13.79 5.76 -0.55
N LEU A 287 14.09 6.73 0.31
CA LEU A 287 14.94 7.88 -0.01
C LEU A 287 16.37 7.62 0.42
N SER A 288 17.33 8.33 -0.20
CA SER A 288 18.67 8.43 0.37
C SER A 288 18.61 8.95 1.79
N LEU A 289 19.49 8.43 2.64
CA LEU A 289 19.45 8.68 4.06
C LEU A 289 19.82 10.15 4.40
N PRO A 290 20.80 10.80 3.75
CA PRO A 290 21.01 12.23 3.92
C PRO A 290 19.81 13.08 3.45
N GLY A 291 19.16 12.71 2.33
CA GLY A 291 17.93 13.36 1.88
C GLY A 291 16.76 13.17 2.86
N LYS A 292 16.72 12.02 3.53
CA LYS A 292 15.76 11.74 4.62
C LYS A 292 16.02 12.61 5.85
N ILE A 293 17.29 12.88 6.19
CA ILE A 293 17.64 13.81 7.26
C ILE A 293 17.20 15.22 6.90
N TYR A 294 17.56 15.69 5.70
CA TYR A 294 17.20 17.04 5.26
C TYR A 294 15.68 17.24 5.23
N SER A 295 14.92 16.28 4.67
CA SER A 295 13.45 16.32 4.72
C SER A 295 12.89 16.31 6.14
N GLY A 296 13.51 15.58 7.09
CA GLY A 296 13.12 15.63 8.51
C GLY A 296 13.45 16.95 9.22
N VAL A 297 14.48 17.68 8.77
CA VAL A 297 14.75 19.05 9.24
C VAL A 297 13.68 20.00 8.73
N LEU A 298 13.39 19.96 7.42
CA LEU A 298 12.34 20.79 6.83
C LEU A 298 10.96 20.49 7.42
N GLU A 299 10.65 19.23 7.69
CA GLU A 299 9.40 18.80 8.30
C GLU A 299 9.15 19.50 9.64
N ARG A 300 10.14 19.55 10.53
CA ARG A 300 9.98 20.23 11.83
C ARG A 300 9.78 21.73 11.67
N ARG A 301 10.51 22.36 10.74
CA ARG A 301 10.37 23.80 10.45
C ARG A 301 8.97 24.11 9.92
N VAL A 302 8.47 23.30 8.99
CA VAL A 302 7.11 23.44 8.45
C VAL A 302 6.08 23.17 9.56
N ARG A 303 6.22 22.07 10.31
CA ARG A 303 5.31 21.68 11.37
C ARG A 303 5.13 22.79 12.41
N TRP A 304 6.22 23.41 12.85
CA TRP A 304 6.15 24.50 13.83
C TRP A 304 5.23 25.64 13.40
N ILE A 305 5.22 25.95 12.09
CA ILE A 305 4.45 27.06 11.52
C ILE A 305 2.97 26.67 11.32
N VAL A 306 2.72 25.44 10.88
CA VAL A 306 1.41 25.01 10.39
C VAL A 306 0.57 24.29 11.45
N GLU A 307 1.19 23.61 12.42
CA GLU A 307 0.49 22.82 13.44
C GLU A 307 -0.56 23.61 14.24
N PRO A 308 -0.29 24.87 14.67
CA PRO A 308 -1.29 25.68 15.37
C PRO A 308 -2.43 26.16 14.46
N ARG A 309 -2.25 26.07 13.14
CA ARG A 309 -3.24 26.54 12.17
C ARG A 309 -4.21 25.44 11.77
N ILE A 310 -3.77 24.17 11.72
CA ILE A 310 -4.59 23.01 11.30
C ILE A 310 -5.84 22.89 12.17
N GLN A 311 -7.01 22.68 11.54
CA GLN A 311 -8.29 22.60 12.23
C GLN A 311 -8.36 21.40 13.18
N GLU A 312 -9.24 21.46 14.18
CA GLU A 312 -9.36 20.40 15.20
C GLU A 312 -9.89 19.09 14.60
N GLU A 313 -10.69 19.21 13.55
CA GLU A 313 -11.31 18.13 12.79
C GLU A 313 -10.29 17.22 12.10
N GLN A 314 -9.06 17.70 11.83
CA GLN A 314 -7.98 16.87 11.30
C GLN A 314 -7.14 16.29 12.43
N CYS A 315 -7.20 14.97 12.63
CA CYS A 315 -6.44 14.25 13.65
C CYS A 315 -5.29 13.39 13.11
N GLY A 316 -5.23 13.14 11.79
CA GLY A 316 -4.20 12.29 11.18
C GLY A 316 -2.80 12.90 11.29
N PHE A 317 -1.79 12.07 11.58
CA PHE A 317 -0.37 12.47 11.62
C PHE A 317 -0.03 13.68 12.51
N ARG A 318 -0.86 13.96 13.53
CA ARG A 318 -0.64 15.03 14.51
C ARG A 318 -0.21 14.48 15.86
N PRO A 319 0.69 15.18 16.58
CA PRO A 319 1.09 14.77 17.92
C PRO A 319 -0.08 14.86 18.91
N GLY A 320 -0.23 13.84 19.76
CA GLY A 320 -1.27 13.83 20.79
C GLY A 320 -2.69 13.56 20.28
N ARG A 321 -2.85 13.20 19.01
CA ARG A 321 -4.14 12.83 18.39
C ARG A 321 -4.07 11.41 17.83
N GLY A 322 -5.16 10.68 17.91
CA GLY A 322 -5.28 9.31 17.44
C GLY A 322 -6.66 9.01 16.86
N THR A 323 -6.82 7.79 16.36
CA THR A 323 -8.11 7.32 15.82
C THR A 323 -9.19 7.23 16.90
N VAL A 324 -8.77 7.03 18.15
CA VAL A 324 -9.67 6.98 19.32
C VAL A 324 -10.36 8.32 19.55
N ASP A 325 -9.68 9.44 19.31
CA ASP A 325 -10.26 10.78 19.49
C ASP A 325 -11.38 11.03 18.47
N GLN A 326 -11.16 10.65 17.20
CA GLN A 326 -12.19 10.76 16.17
C GLN A 326 -13.37 9.83 16.43
N LEU A 327 -13.08 8.59 16.84
CA LEU A 327 -14.12 7.62 17.19
C LEU A 327 -14.93 8.11 18.38
N TYR A 328 -14.29 8.66 19.40
CA TYR A 328 -14.96 9.22 20.56
C TYR A 328 -15.88 10.37 20.16
N THR A 329 -15.39 11.35 19.40
CA THR A 329 -16.19 12.46 18.89
C THR A 329 -17.40 11.96 18.11
N LEU A 330 -17.20 11.00 17.21
CA LEU A 330 -18.28 10.44 16.42
C LEU A 330 -19.31 9.71 17.29
N CYS A 331 -18.88 8.87 18.24
CA CYS A 331 -19.77 8.19 19.17
C CYS A 331 -20.58 9.19 20.00
N ARG A 332 -19.97 10.27 20.49
CA ARG A 332 -20.67 11.31 21.27
C ARG A 332 -21.72 12.05 20.44
N ILE A 333 -21.43 12.31 19.16
CA ILE A 333 -22.42 12.89 18.24
C ILE A 333 -23.63 11.94 18.09
N LEU A 334 -23.38 10.65 17.85
CA LEU A 334 -24.44 9.66 17.68
C LEU A 334 -25.26 9.44 18.96
N GLU A 335 -24.61 9.36 20.12
CA GLU A 335 -25.28 9.25 21.42
C GLU A 335 -26.16 10.47 21.71
N GLY A 336 -25.66 11.68 21.48
CA GLY A 336 -26.44 12.90 21.66
C GLY A 336 -27.61 12.98 20.69
N ALA A 337 -27.38 12.64 19.42
CA ALA A 337 -28.44 12.57 18.42
C ALA A 337 -29.54 11.57 18.80
N TRP A 338 -29.16 10.41 19.35
CA TRP A 338 -30.08 9.40 19.84
C TRP A 338 -30.89 9.89 21.05
N GLU A 339 -30.23 10.52 22.02
CA GLU A 339 -30.88 11.04 23.24
C GLU A 339 -31.92 12.14 22.93
N PHE A 340 -31.61 13.02 21.98
CA PHE A 340 -32.49 14.14 21.61
C PHE A 340 -33.34 13.87 20.36
N ALA A 341 -33.36 12.63 19.85
CA ALA A 341 -34.07 12.23 18.63
C ALA A 341 -33.77 13.15 17.43
N GLN A 342 -32.52 13.61 17.30
CA GLN A 342 -32.07 14.45 16.19
C GLN A 342 -31.56 13.57 15.04
N PRO A 343 -31.96 13.85 13.79
CA PRO A 343 -31.42 13.14 12.64
C PRO A 343 -29.94 13.48 12.45
N VAL A 344 -29.12 12.46 12.21
CA VAL A 344 -27.73 12.60 11.82
C VAL A 344 -27.50 11.77 10.57
N HIS A 345 -26.98 12.43 9.54
CA HIS A 345 -26.62 11.82 8.27
C HIS A 345 -25.10 11.85 8.13
N MET A 346 -24.53 10.76 7.62
CA MET A 346 -23.08 10.61 7.51
C MET A 346 -22.67 10.10 6.12
N CYS A 347 -21.58 10.64 5.58
CA CYS A 347 -20.95 10.15 4.36
C CYS A 347 -19.48 9.82 4.63
N PHE A 348 -19.08 8.58 4.37
CA PHE A 348 -17.69 8.15 4.42
C PHE A 348 -17.07 8.28 3.03
N VAL A 349 -16.02 9.09 2.91
CA VAL A 349 -15.33 9.37 1.66
C VAL A 349 -14.01 8.60 1.63
N ASP A 350 -13.84 7.73 0.63
CA ASP A 350 -12.60 7.00 0.37
C ASP A 350 -11.86 7.62 -0.83
N LEU A 351 -10.71 8.24 -0.56
CA LEU A 351 -9.91 8.89 -1.60
C LEU A 351 -8.95 7.90 -2.27
N GLU A 352 -9.13 7.68 -3.57
CA GLU A 352 -8.28 6.74 -4.30
C GLU A 352 -6.85 7.28 -4.45
N LYS A 353 -5.90 6.64 -3.73
CA LYS A 353 -4.46 6.91 -3.82
C LYS A 353 -4.11 8.38 -3.58
N ALA A 354 -4.74 8.98 -2.56
CA ALA A 354 -4.64 10.40 -2.26
C ALA A 354 -3.20 10.94 -2.23
N PHE A 355 -2.26 10.23 -1.59
CA PHE A 355 -0.85 10.63 -1.55
C PHE A 355 -0.20 10.73 -2.94
N ASP A 356 -0.51 9.80 -3.83
CA ASP A 356 0.14 9.68 -5.14
C ASP A 356 -0.40 10.71 -6.14
N ARG A 357 -1.56 11.33 -5.85
CA ARG A 357 -2.26 12.25 -6.75
C ARG A 357 -2.21 13.73 -6.34
N VAL A 358 -1.60 14.09 -5.22
CA VAL A 358 -1.53 15.50 -4.76
C VAL A 358 -0.90 16.41 -5.84
N PRO A 359 -1.60 17.46 -6.31
CA PRO A 359 -1.06 18.42 -7.26
C PRO A 359 -0.06 19.35 -6.57
N ARG A 360 1.23 19.21 -6.92
CA ARG A 360 2.32 19.96 -6.26
C ARG A 360 2.21 21.47 -6.45
N GLY A 361 1.73 21.93 -7.61
CA GLY A 361 1.52 23.37 -7.87
C GLY A 361 0.58 24.01 -6.86
N VAL A 362 -0.58 23.39 -6.63
CA VAL A 362 -1.58 23.83 -5.64
C VAL A 362 -0.99 23.74 -4.22
N LEU A 363 -0.28 22.65 -3.91
CA LEU A 363 0.35 22.46 -2.59
C LEU A 363 1.29 23.62 -2.21
N TRP A 364 2.02 24.20 -3.16
CA TRP A 364 2.88 25.35 -2.89
C TRP A 364 2.08 26.59 -2.51
N GLY A 365 0.95 26.83 -3.18
CA GLY A 365 -0.02 27.86 -2.80
C GLY A 365 -0.55 27.64 -1.39
N VAL A 366 -0.97 26.42 -1.06
CA VAL A 366 -1.47 26.07 0.27
C VAL A 366 -0.40 26.32 1.35
N LEU A 367 0.86 26.00 1.11
CA LEU A 367 1.92 26.32 2.09
C LEU A 367 2.05 27.83 2.36
N ARG A 368 1.88 28.68 1.33
CA ARG A 368 1.88 30.13 1.49
C ARG A 368 0.69 30.60 2.32
N GLU A 369 -0.51 30.06 2.06
CA GLU A 369 -1.73 30.36 2.82
C GLU A 369 -1.57 30.00 4.31
N TYR A 370 -0.88 28.89 4.61
CA TYR A 370 -0.57 28.47 5.98
C TYR A 370 0.62 29.22 6.59
N GLY A 371 1.07 30.30 5.95
CA GLY A 371 2.10 31.21 6.46
C GLY A 371 3.52 30.63 6.46
N VAL A 372 3.79 29.63 5.63
CA VAL A 372 5.15 29.11 5.42
C VAL A 372 5.92 30.12 4.56
N SER A 373 7.08 30.56 5.06
CA SER A 373 7.91 31.54 4.37
C SER A 373 8.43 31.00 3.02
N ASP A 374 8.53 31.86 2.01
CA ASP A 374 9.03 31.49 0.68
C ASP A 374 10.40 30.78 0.66
N PRO A 375 11.41 31.15 1.48
CA PRO A 375 12.66 30.40 1.55
C PRO A 375 12.47 28.92 1.91
N LEU A 376 11.58 28.65 2.87
CA LEU A 376 11.26 27.29 3.29
C LEU A 376 10.46 26.54 2.21
N ILE A 377 9.51 27.21 1.54
CA ILE A 377 8.80 26.62 0.40
C ILE A 377 9.78 26.26 -0.72
N ARG A 378 10.75 27.12 -1.04
CA ARG A 378 11.80 26.81 -2.04
C ARG A 378 12.65 25.61 -1.63
N ALA A 379 13.01 25.50 -0.36
CA ALA A 379 13.75 24.35 0.17
C ALA A 379 12.94 23.04 0.11
N VAL A 380 11.62 23.10 0.31
CA VAL A 380 10.72 21.97 0.11
C VAL A 380 10.65 21.63 -1.39
N ARG A 381 10.46 22.62 -2.25
CA ARG A 381 10.40 22.45 -3.71
C ARG A 381 11.65 21.82 -4.30
N SER A 382 12.84 22.17 -3.79
CA SER A 382 14.10 21.58 -4.28
C SER A 382 14.13 20.06 -4.13
N LEU A 383 13.40 19.50 -3.16
CA LEU A 383 13.24 18.05 -3.02
C LEU A 383 12.29 17.44 -4.05
N TYR A 384 11.32 18.19 -4.60
CA TYR A 384 10.22 17.68 -5.44
C TYR A 384 10.28 18.10 -6.92
N ASP A 385 10.99 19.17 -7.30
CA ASP A 385 10.97 19.71 -8.67
C ASP A 385 11.53 18.73 -9.72
N TRP A 386 12.55 17.95 -9.38
CA TRP A 386 13.21 16.99 -10.27
C TRP A 386 13.19 15.55 -9.74
N CYS A 387 12.09 15.16 -9.08
CA CYS A 387 11.96 13.81 -8.55
C CYS A 387 12.03 12.74 -9.64
N GLN A 388 12.83 11.71 -9.38
CA GLN A 388 12.89 10.49 -10.17
C GLN A 388 12.59 9.30 -9.27
N SER A 389 12.02 8.24 -9.83
CA SER A 389 11.81 6.98 -9.13
C SER A 389 12.29 5.81 -9.97
N LEU A 390 12.66 4.74 -9.30
CA LEU A 390 12.79 3.41 -9.89
C LEU A 390 12.00 2.42 -9.03
N VAL A 391 11.49 1.36 -9.65
CA VAL A 391 10.81 0.27 -8.94
C VAL A 391 11.81 -0.83 -8.61
N ARG A 392 11.76 -1.34 -7.38
CA ARG A 392 12.58 -2.47 -6.93
C ARG A 392 11.72 -3.64 -6.48
N ILE A 393 11.84 -4.77 -7.19
CA ILE A 393 11.09 -6.01 -6.93
C ILE A 393 12.04 -7.18 -6.81
N ALA A 394 12.00 -7.86 -5.66
CA ALA A 394 12.80 -9.06 -5.39
C ALA A 394 14.31 -8.92 -5.74
N GLY A 395 14.87 -7.72 -5.56
CA GLY A 395 16.27 -7.40 -5.83
C GLY A 395 16.56 -6.79 -7.21
N ASN A 396 15.64 -6.92 -8.17
CA ASN A 396 15.78 -6.28 -9.48
C ASN A 396 15.35 -4.81 -9.41
N LYS A 397 16.07 -3.92 -10.07
CA LYS A 397 15.78 -2.49 -10.20
C LYS A 397 15.29 -2.23 -11.64
N SER A 398 14.27 -1.40 -11.80
CA SER A 398 13.84 -0.88 -13.10
C SER A 398 14.74 0.26 -13.57
N ASP A 399 14.48 0.74 -14.79
CA ASP A 399 14.97 2.04 -15.24
C ASP A 399 14.33 3.17 -14.42
N LEU A 400 15.00 4.33 -14.44
CA LEU A 400 14.54 5.55 -13.80
C LEU A 400 13.45 6.21 -14.64
N PHE A 401 12.40 6.69 -13.97
CA PHE A 401 11.34 7.49 -14.57
C PHE A 401 11.08 8.77 -13.75
N PRO A 402 10.68 9.89 -14.38
CA PRO A 402 10.35 11.12 -13.67
C PRO A 402 9.06 10.96 -12.85
N VAL A 403 8.90 11.73 -11.78
CA VAL A 403 7.68 11.76 -10.94
C VAL A 403 7.18 13.19 -10.85
N ARG A 404 6.06 13.48 -11.52
CA ARG A 404 5.53 14.84 -11.65
C ARG A 404 4.49 15.22 -10.58
N VAL A 405 3.68 14.27 -10.14
CA VAL A 405 2.62 14.52 -9.14
C VAL A 405 2.84 13.74 -7.85
N GLY A 406 2.02 14.05 -6.85
CA GLY A 406 1.99 13.30 -5.61
C GLY A 406 3.15 13.56 -4.67
N LEU A 407 3.02 12.95 -3.49
CA LEU A 407 3.96 12.96 -2.39
C LEU A 407 4.59 11.58 -2.23
N ARG A 408 5.84 11.54 -1.78
CA ARG A 408 6.59 10.28 -1.64
C ARG A 408 6.20 9.55 -0.36
N GLN A 409 5.60 8.37 -0.49
CA GLN A 409 5.20 7.54 0.66
C GLN A 409 6.43 6.96 1.36
N GLY A 410 6.78 7.47 2.55
CA GLY A 410 8.00 7.09 3.28
C GLY A 410 8.99 8.24 3.50
N CYS A 411 8.73 9.39 2.88
CA CYS A 411 9.39 10.66 3.21
C CYS A 411 8.85 11.20 4.55
N PRO A 412 9.71 11.63 5.49
CA PRO A 412 9.28 12.25 6.75
C PRO A 412 8.42 13.49 6.55
N LEU A 413 8.67 14.27 5.49
CA LEU A 413 7.97 15.52 5.19
C LEU A 413 6.59 15.29 4.54
N SER A 414 6.38 14.18 3.84
CA SER A 414 5.12 13.95 3.10
C SER A 414 3.86 13.96 3.97
N PRO A 415 3.83 13.37 5.18
CA PRO A 415 2.63 13.38 6.03
C PRO A 415 2.15 14.79 6.40
N ILE A 416 3.04 15.71 6.80
CA ILE A 416 2.63 17.07 7.17
C ILE A 416 2.10 17.84 5.95
N LEU A 417 2.76 17.70 4.80
CA LEU A 417 2.30 18.30 3.54
C LEU A 417 0.91 17.78 3.15
N PHE A 418 0.68 16.48 3.32
CA PHE A 418 -0.59 15.84 2.99
C PHE A 418 -1.73 16.34 3.89
N ILE A 419 -1.53 16.38 5.22
CA ILE A 419 -2.62 16.81 6.12
C ILE A 419 -2.94 18.28 5.97
N ILE A 420 -1.97 19.15 5.66
CA ILE A 420 -2.23 20.56 5.35
C ILE A 420 -3.10 20.69 4.09
N PHE A 421 -2.79 19.90 3.06
CA PHE A 421 -3.56 19.89 1.82
C PHE A 421 -5.01 19.44 2.07
N MET A 422 -5.19 18.34 2.81
CA MET A 422 -6.50 17.83 3.20
C MET A 422 -7.27 18.81 4.10
N ASP A 423 -6.58 19.47 5.03
CA ASP A 423 -7.17 20.48 5.90
C ASP A 423 -7.63 21.70 5.09
N ARG A 424 -6.88 22.12 4.06
CA ARG A 424 -7.32 23.18 3.13
C ARG A 424 -8.58 22.77 2.37
N ILE A 425 -8.64 21.55 1.82
CA ILE A 425 -9.85 21.03 1.14
C ILE A 425 -11.04 21.05 2.10
N SER A 426 -10.85 20.57 3.34
CA SER A 426 -11.91 20.58 4.35
C SER A 426 -12.37 22.00 4.68
N ARG A 427 -11.47 22.99 4.78
CA ARG A 427 -11.84 24.38 5.05
C ARG A 427 -12.60 25.02 3.90
N CYS A 428 -12.19 24.77 2.65
CA CYS A 428 -12.85 25.35 1.48
C CYS A 428 -14.23 24.72 1.23
N SER A 429 -14.41 23.45 1.62
CA SER A 429 -15.69 22.75 1.54
C SER A 429 -16.64 23.02 2.71
N GLN A 430 -16.19 23.71 3.77
CA GLN A 430 -17.05 24.03 4.92
C GLN A 430 -18.25 24.90 4.52
N GLY A 431 -19.36 24.63 5.19
CA GLY A 431 -20.64 25.27 4.93
C GLY A 431 -21.44 25.62 6.18
N VAL A 432 -22.71 25.92 5.96
CA VAL A 432 -23.68 26.05 7.06
C VAL A 432 -24.16 24.69 7.57
N GLU A 433 -23.84 23.63 6.84
CA GLU A 433 -24.13 22.23 7.15
C GLU A 433 -23.27 21.70 8.28
N GLY A 434 -23.79 20.67 8.95
CA GLY A 434 -23.12 20.00 10.06
C GLY A 434 -24.11 19.54 11.11
N VAL A 435 -23.61 18.76 12.06
CA VAL A 435 -24.35 18.41 13.26
C VAL A 435 -24.01 19.39 14.36
N ARG A 436 -25.04 19.92 15.04
CA ARG A 436 -24.84 20.80 16.18
C ARG A 436 -24.61 19.95 17.44
N PHE A 437 -23.49 20.16 18.10
CA PHE A 437 -23.17 19.52 19.37
C PHE A 437 -22.82 20.60 20.40
N GLY A 438 -23.79 20.93 21.26
CA GLY A 438 -23.73 22.13 22.09
C GLY A 438 -23.68 23.40 21.23
N ASP A 439 -22.69 24.25 21.48
CA ASP A 439 -22.46 25.49 20.73
C ASP A 439 -21.58 25.30 19.47
N ILE A 440 -21.06 24.09 19.27
CA ILE A 440 -20.15 23.77 18.16
C ILE A 440 -20.94 23.11 17.04
N ARG A 441 -20.58 23.45 15.80
CA ARG A 441 -21.07 22.76 14.60
C ARG A 441 -19.94 21.93 14.02
N ILE A 442 -20.18 20.63 13.86
CA ILE A 442 -19.21 19.68 13.33
C ILE A 442 -19.71 19.22 11.95
N GLY A 443 -19.02 19.65 10.90
CA GLY A 443 -19.35 19.31 9.51
C GLY A 443 -18.53 18.14 8.95
N SER A 444 -17.31 17.95 9.46
CA SER A 444 -16.43 16.88 8.99
C SER A 444 -15.52 16.37 10.12
N LEU A 445 -15.09 15.12 10.00
CA LEU A 445 -14.04 14.52 10.81
C LEU A 445 -13.00 13.89 9.86
N LEU A 446 -11.73 14.23 10.03
CA LEU A 446 -10.65 13.80 9.14
C LEU A 446 -9.58 13.02 9.91
N PHE A 447 -9.15 11.91 9.34
CA PHE A 447 -7.97 11.19 9.77
C PHE A 447 -7.10 10.88 8.55
N ALA A 448 -6.17 11.80 8.25
CA ALA A 448 -5.39 11.75 7.01
C ALA A 448 -6.30 11.74 5.77
N ASP A 449 -6.37 10.62 5.05
CA ASP A 449 -7.19 10.41 3.85
C ASP A 449 -8.63 9.96 4.16
N ASP A 450 -8.87 9.41 5.35
CA ASP A 450 -10.21 8.99 5.78
C ASP A 450 -11.03 10.24 6.18
N VAL A 451 -12.14 10.49 5.50
CA VAL A 451 -13.02 11.63 5.77
C VAL A 451 -14.44 11.17 6.03
N VAL A 452 -15.05 11.74 7.07
CA VAL A 452 -16.46 11.57 7.40
C VAL A 452 -17.14 12.93 7.34
N LEU A 453 -18.10 13.10 6.44
CA LEU A 453 -18.97 14.28 6.38
C LEU A 453 -20.22 14.03 7.23
N LEU A 454 -20.65 15.04 7.96
CA LEU A 454 -21.77 14.99 8.90
C LEU A 454 -22.77 16.10 8.58
N ALA A 455 -24.06 15.77 8.62
CA ALA A 455 -25.13 16.76 8.42
C ALA A 455 -26.40 16.40 9.17
N SER A 456 -27.29 17.38 9.33
CA SER A 456 -28.59 17.18 10.00
C SER A 456 -29.72 16.76 9.04
N SER A 457 -29.46 16.75 7.73
CA SER A 457 -30.38 16.25 6.70
C SER A 457 -29.63 15.61 5.52
N ASP A 458 -30.32 14.81 4.73
CA ASP A 458 -29.82 14.21 3.50
C ASP A 458 -29.42 15.27 2.45
N ARG A 459 -30.22 16.34 2.32
CA ARG A 459 -29.93 17.45 1.40
C ARG A 459 -28.66 18.20 1.78
N GLU A 460 -28.49 18.50 3.07
CA GLU A 460 -27.27 19.13 3.58
C GLU A 460 -26.04 18.23 3.39
N LEU A 461 -26.19 16.92 3.61
CA LEU A 461 -25.09 15.97 3.39
C LEU A 461 -24.64 15.97 1.92
N GLN A 462 -25.60 15.95 0.98
CA GLN A 462 -25.29 15.99 -0.45
C GLN A 462 -24.59 17.30 -0.82
N LEU A 463 -25.07 18.45 -0.33
CA LEU A 463 -24.42 19.75 -0.56
C LEU A 463 -22.99 19.81 -0.01
N SER A 464 -22.74 19.19 1.15
CA SER A 464 -21.41 19.08 1.72
C SER A 464 -20.50 18.18 0.87
N LEU A 465 -21.04 17.08 0.35
CA LEU A 465 -20.29 16.16 -0.52
C LEU A 465 -19.96 16.81 -1.86
N ASP A 466 -20.91 17.50 -2.49
CA ASP A 466 -20.71 18.19 -3.77
C ASP A 466 -19.63 19.27 -3.66
N ARG A 467 -19.62 20.02 -2.56
CA ARG A 467 -18.55 21.00 -2.27
C ARG A 467 -17.20 20.35 -2.01
N PHE A 468 -17.19 19.25 -1.26
CA PHE A 468 -15.96 18.52 -1.01
C PHE A 468 -15.37 17.95 -2.30
N ALA A 469 -16.21 17.48 -3.23
CA ALA A 469 -15.78 16.94 -4.51
C ALA A 469 -15.34 18.00 -5.54
N ALA A 470 -15.75 19.26 -5.36
CA ALA A 470 -15.39 20.38 -6.23
C ALA A 470 -14.00 20.96 -5.95
N GLU A 471 -13.47 20.72 -4.75
CA GLU A 471 -12.13 21.16 -4.29
C GLU A 471 -11.06 20.11 -4.55
#